data_AF-A0A7W7PNG9-F1
#
_entry.id   AF-A0A7W7PNG9-F1
#
_cell.length_a   1.000
_cell.length_b   1.000
_cell.length_c   1.000
_cell.angle_alpha   90.00
_cell.angle_beta   90.00
_cell.angle_gamma   90.00
#
_symmetry.space_group_name_H-M   'P 1'
#
loop_
_entity.id
_entity.type
_entity.pdbx_description
1 polymer ?
#
loop_
_entity_poly.entity_id
_entity_poly.type
_entity_poly.pdbx_seq_one_letter_code
_entity_poly.pdbx_strand_id
1 'polypeptide(L)'
;MRRFRTAGLAVLGAALFASVAASPAQASPGETRTVCANSMTPDGWVDVNWGVNASCGGGSLSPNIKMIKQVDGLPVGSQVNACATTLPPKGWIKLQTYYTSSCQAFVNPSFTPNAWLLQRAS
;
A
#
# COMPACT_ATOMS: atom_id res chain seq x y z
N MET A 1 45.68 19.15 -58.97
CA MET A 1 45.27 19.67 -57.65
C MET A 1 43.75 19.81 -57.62
N ARG A 2 43.10 19.16 -56.63
CA ARG A 2 41.76 19.43 -56.02
C ARG A 2 40.53 19.55 -56.93
N ARG A 3 39.37 18.90 -56.71
CA ARG A 3 38.85 17.80 -55.87
C ARG A 3 37.41 17.61 -56.40
N PHE A 4 37.05 16.49 -57.02
CA PHE A 4 35.65 16.18 -57.35
C PHE A 4 34.93 15.76 -56.06
N ARG A 5 33.82 16.42 -55.71
CA ARG A 5 32.99 16.06 -54.56
C ARG A 5 31.89 15.10 -55.02
N THR A 6 32.03 13.85 -54.60
CA THR A 6 31.09 12.75 -54.79
C THR A 6 29.81 13.00 -53.99
N ALA A 7 28.67 12.70 -54.61
CA ALA A 7 27.35 12.63 -54.00
C ALA A 7 27.24 11.50 -52.97
N GLY A 8 26.34 11.65 -52.00
CA GLY A 8 25.92 10.61 -51.07
C GLY A 8 24.54 10.94 -50.47
N LEU A 9 23.52 10.25 -50.97
CA LEU A 9 22.11 10.31 -50.56
C LEU A 9 21.83 9.50 -49.29
N ALA A 10 20.80 9.96 -48.54
CA ALA A 10 19.92 9.22 -47.61
C ALA A 10 20.57 8.58 -46.35
N VAL A 11 19.96 8.57 -45.17
CA VAL A 11 18.61 8.09 -44.83
C VAL A 11 18.08 8.84 -43.60
N LEU A 12 16.85 9.34 -43.71
CA LEU A 12 16.04 9.81 -42.58
C LEU A 12 15.55 8.57 -41.80
N GLY A 13 16.26 8.21 -40.72
CA GLY A 13 15.80 7.20 -39.77
C GLY A 13 14.86 7.84 -38.75
N ALA A 14 13.55 7.72 -38.95
CA ALA A 14 12.57 8.08 -37.93
C ALA A 14 12.69 7.09 -36.75
N ALA A 15 13.22 7.56 -35.61
CA ALA A 15 13.19 6.81 -34.37
C ALA A 15 11.74 6.73 -33.87
N LEU A 16 11.11 5.56 -34.01
CA LEU A 16 9.87 5.24 -33.32
C LEU A 16 10.17 5.17 -31.82
N PHE A 17 9.88 6.25 -31.10
CA PHE A 17 9.85 6.21 -29.63
C PHE A 17 8.63 5.38 -29.21
N ALA A 18 8.84 4.09 -28.93
CA ALA A 18 7.85 3.29 -28.24
C ALA A 18 7.71 3.85 -26.82
N SER A 19 6.65 4.62 -26.58
CA SER A 19 6.26 5.04 -25.23
C SER A 19 5.87 3.80 -24.45
N VAL A 20 6.79 3.25 -23.66
CA VAL A 20 6.48 2.26 -22.64
C VAL A 20 5.59 2.96 -21.63
N ALA A 21 4.28 2.74 -21.72
CA ALA A 21 3.36 3.11 -20.66
C ALA A 21 3.78 2.29 -19.44
N ALA A 22 4.53 2.92 -18.52
CA ALA A 22 4.77 2.35 -17.22
C ALA A 22 3.39 2.23 -16.54
N SER A 23 2.87 1.00 -16.46
CA SER A 23 1.72 0.74 -15.60
C SER A 23 2.00 1.32 -14.22
N PRO A 24 0.99 1.92 -13.55
CA PRO A 24 1.20 2.41 -12.19
C PRO A 24 1.78 1.25 -11.37
N ALA A 25 2.92 1.51 -10.71
CA ALA A 25 3.60 0.49 -9.92
C ALA A 25 2.64 0.04 -8.82
N GLN A 26 2.06 -1.15 -8.98
CA GLN A 26 1.31 -1.80 -7.94
C GLN A 26 2.29 -2.09 -6.80
N ALA A 27 1.93 -1.69 -5.58
CA ALA A 27 2.80 -1.90 -4.42
C ALA A 27 3.09 -3.39 -4.23
N SER A 28 4.22 -3.69 -3.60
CA SER A 28 4.68 -5.07 -3.45
C SER A 28 3.85 -5.82 -2.40
N PRO A 29 3.62 -7.14 -2.56
CA PRO A 29 2.95 -7.92 -1.52
C PRO A 29 3.68 -7.84 -0.18
N GLY A 30 2.95 -7.50 0.87
CA GLY A 30 3.50 -7.33 2.21
C GLY A 30 4.11 -5.95 2.49
N GLU A 31 4.14 -5.05 1.51
CA GLU A 31 4.57 -3.67 1.68
C GLU A 31 3.77 -2.98 2.79
N THR A 32 4.44 -2.15 3.59
CA THR A 32 3.81 -1.34 4.61
C THR A 32 4.07 0.13 4.39
N ARG A 33 3.07 0.97 4.66
CA ARG A 33 3.23 2.43 4.65
C ARG A 33 2.39 3.08 5.73
N THR A 34 2.86 4.22 6.22
CA THR A 34 2.11 5.06 7.15
C THR A 34 1.38 6.14 6.38
N VAL A 35 0.09 6.28 6.65
CA VAL A 35 -0.78 7.30 6.04
C VAL A 35 -1.54 8.03 7.14
N CYS A 36 -2.01 9.23 6.85
CA CYS A 36 -2.93 9.92 7.74
C CYS A 36 -4.23 9.12 7.90
N ALA A 37 -4.80 9.12 9.11
CA ALA A 37 -5.99 8.34 9.45
C ALA A 37 -7.23 8.72 8.62
N ASN A 38 -7.30 9.98 8.17
CA ASN A 38 -8.36 10.49 7.32
C ASN A 38 -8.26 10.00 5.85
N SER A 39 -7.12 9.44 5.44
CA SER A 39 -7.01 8.79 4.13
C SER A 39 -7.71 7.44 4.15
N MET A 40 -8.49 7.12 3.12
CA MET A 40 -9.09 5.79 2.98
C MET A 40 -8.01 4.71 2.85
N THR A 41 -8.21 3.58 3.51
CA THR A 41 -7.37 2.39 3.30
C THR A 41 -7.74 1.80 1.94
N PRO A 42 -6.80 1.71 0.98
CA PRO A 42 -7.13 1.21 -0.36
C PRO A 42 -7.50 -0.28 -0.35
N ASP A 43 -8.18 -0.72 -1.40
CA ASP A 43 -8.45 -2.13 -1.61
C ASP A 43 -7.14 -2.94 -1.68
N GLY A 44 -7.17 -4.16 -1.15
CA GLY A 44 -5.98 -5.01 -1.05
C GLY A 44 -5.02 -4.61 0.08
N TRP A 45 -5.38 -3.62 0.90
CA TRP A 45 -4.64 -3.22 2.11
C TRP A 45 -5.45 -3.46 3.38
N VAL A 46 -4.74 -3.65 4.49
CA VAL A 46 -5.33 -3.69 5.82
C VAL A 46 -4.58 -2.75 6.76
N ASP A 47 -5.28 -2.21 7.73
CA ASP A 47 -4.66 -1.46 8.82
C ASP A 47 -3.95 -2.45 9.74
N VAL A 48 -2.73 -2.14 10.17
CA VAL A 48 -1.94 -3.03 11.05
C VAL A 48 -1.44 -2.32 12.32
N ASN A 49 -1.49 -0.98 12.35
CA ASN A 49 -1.18 -0.19 13.54
C ASN A 49 -1.81 1.20 13.44
N TRP A 50 -2.14 1.80 14.58
CA TRP A 50 -2.61 3.17 14.71
C TRP A 50 -1.68 3.96 15.62
N GLY A 51 -1.61 5.28 15.43
CA GLY A 51 -0.72 6.12 16.23
C GLY A 51 -0.92 7.61 15.99
N VAL A 52 0.00 8.41 16.53
CA VAL A 52 -0.03 9.87 16.47
C VAL A 52 1.21 10.38 15.74
N ASN A 53 1.01 11.30 14.79
CA ASN A 53 2.08 12.04 14.13
C ASN A 53 1.65 13.49 13.86
N ALA A 54 2.51 14.45 14.18
CA ALA A 54 2.23 15.87 13.97
C ALA A 54 1.98 16.24 12.50
N SER A 55 2.51 15.47 11.55
CA SER A 55 2.33 15.72 10.11
C SER A 55 0.88 15.51 9.61
N CYS A 56 0.08 14.74 10.36
CA CYS A 56 -1.31 14.40 10.00
C CYS A 56 -2.34 15.15 10.88
N GLY A 57 -1.93 16.28 11.46
CA GLY A 57 -2.75 17.12 12.31
C GLY A 57 -2.02 17.42 13.62
N GLY A 58 -1.59 18.67 13.81
CA GLY A 58 -0.92 19.10 15.03
C GLY A 58 -1.92 19.36 16.16
N GLY A 59 -1.57 18.95 17.38
CA GLY A 59 -2.23 19.40 18.62
C GLY A 59 -3.18 18.41 19.30
N SER A 60 -3.42 17.22 18.74
CA SER A 60 -4.21 16.17 19.39
C SER A 60 -3.34 14.96 19.74
N LEU A 61 -3.51 14.41 20.94
CA LEU A 61 -2.98 13.10 21.33
C LEU A 61 -3.84 11.95 20.78
N SER A 62 -4.85 12.26 19.98
CA SER A 62 -5.70 11.25 19.34
C SER A 62 -4.99 10.58 18.17
N PRO A 63 -5.15 9.26 17.99
CA PRO A 63 -4.63 8.57 16.81
C PRO A 63 -5.06 9.27 15.51
N ASN A 64 -4.07 9.71 14.73
CA ASN A 64 -4.26 10.48 13.50
C ASN A 64 -3.44 9.93 12.32
N ILE A 65 -2.71 8.84 12.54
CA ILE A 65 -2.08 8.03 11.50
C ILE A 65 -2.46 6.56 11.65
N LYS A 66 -2.36 5.85 10.54
CA LYS A 66 -2.44 4.40 10.48
C LYS A 66 -1.32 3.85 9.59
N MET A 67 -0.73 2.75 10.02
CA MET A 67 0.12 1.94 9.18
C MET A 67 -0.75 0.90 8.48
N ILE A 68 -0.66 0.86 7.17
CA ILE A 68 -1.37 -0.08 6.32
C ILE A 68 -0.39 -1.07 5.68
N LYS A 69 -0.83 -2.30 5.46
CA LYS A 69 -0.07 -3.37 4.82
C LYS A 69 -0.78 -3.88 3.57
N GLN A 70 -0.09 -4.00 2.44
CA GLN A 70 -0.64 -4.60 1.24
C GLN A 70 -0.68 -6.11 1.41
N VAL A 71 -1.87 -6.68 1.32
CA VAL A 71 -2.11 -8.11 1.51
C VAL A 71 -2.40 -8.85 0.21
N ASP A 72 -2.71 -8.11 -0.85
CA ASP A 72 -2.81 -8.68 -2.19
C ASP A 72 -1.48 -9.27 -2.65
N GLY A 73 -1.55 -10.44 -3.27
CA GLY A 73 -0.41 -11.19 -3.76
C GLY A 73 0.37 -11.99 -2.70
N LEU A 74 0.07 -11.84 -1.41
CA LEU A 74 0.69 -12.68 -0.36
C LEU A 74 0.25 -14.14 -0.51
N PRO A 75 1.08 -15.17 -0.44
CA PRO A 75 0.66 -16.55 -0.72
C PRO A 75 -0.46 -17.07 0.21
N VAL A 76 -1.25 -18.03 -0.25
CA VAL A 76 -2.24 -18.75 0.58
C VAL A 76 -1.55 -19.34 1.80
N GLY A 77 -2.19 -19.24 2.97
CA GLY A 77 -1.60 -19.61 4.27
C GLY A 77 -0.84 -18.48 4.96
N SER A 78 -0.57 -17.35 4.28
CA SER A 78 0.01 -16.16 4.93
C SER A 78 -0.90 -15.68 6.05
N GLN A 79 -0.28 -15.26 7.17
CA GLN A 79 -0.98 -14.70 8.31
C GLN A 79 -0.61 -13.24 8.53
N VAL A 80 -1.59 -12.42 8.89
CA VAL A 80 -1.43 -10.98 9.15
C VAL A 80 -2.26 -10.59 10.37
N ASN A 81 -1.62 -9.94 11.33
CA ASN A 81 -2.32 -9.23 12.40
C ASN A 81 -2.83 -7.91 11.83
N ALA A 82 -4.15 -7.77 11.75
CA ALA A 82 -4.82 -6.59 11.20
C ALA A 82 -5.72 -5.95 12.24
N CYS A 83 -5.84 -4.63 12.19
CA CYS A 83 -6.81 -3.89 12.99
C CYS A 83 -8.21 -4.09 12.43
N ALA A 84 -9.18 -4.26 13.32
CA ALA A 84 -10.59 -4.44 13.00
C ALA A 84 -11.29 -3.12 12.63
N THR A 85 -10.60 -2.24 11.94
CA THR A 85 -11.06 -0.91 11.50
C THR A 85 -11.61 -0.93 10.07
N THR A 86 -11.31 -1.98 9.31
CA THR A 86 -11.85 -2.25 7.97
C THR A 86 -12.38 -3.67 7.89
N LEU A 87 -13.13 -4.03 6.85
CA LEU A 87 -13.56 -5.42 6.64
C LEU A 87 -12.37 -6.29 6.20
N PRO A 88 -12.34 -7.60 6.53
CA PRO A 88 -11.34 -8.51 5.98
C PRO A 88 -11.36 -8.47 4.45
N PRO A 89 -10.19 -8.40 3.80
CA PRO A 89 -10.12 -8.44 2.34
C PRO A 89 -10.66 -9.75 1.78
N LYS A 90 -11.07 -9.73 0.51
CA LYS A 90 -11.53 -10.93 -0.20
C LYS A 90 -10.46 -12.03 -0.14
N GLY A 91 -10.89 -13.26 0.14
CA GLY A 91 -9.98 -14.40 0.25
C GLY A 91 -9.23 -14.52 1.57
N TRP A 92 -9.51 -13.65 2.55
CA TRP A 92 -8.98 -13.76 3.91
C TRP A 92 -10.05 -14.19 4.91
N ILE A 93 -9.66 -15.02 5.88
CA ILE A 93 -10.53 -15.46 6.99
C ILE A 93 -9.98 -14.97 8.33
N LYS A 94 -10.86 -14.74 9.30
CA LYS A 94 -10.48 -14.40 10.68
C LYS A 94 -10.24 -15.70 11.46
N LEU A 95 -9.00 -15.94 11.88
CA LEU A 95 -8.68 -17.06 12.77
C LEU A 95 -8.95 -16.72 14.23
N GLN A 96 -8.63 -15.48 14.61
CA GLN A 96 -8.79 -14.99 15.97
C GLN A 96 -9.29 -13.55 15.94
N THR A 97 -9.99 -13.15 17.00
CA THR A 97 -10.39 -11.78 17.28
C THR A 97 -9.95 -11.45 18.69
N TYR A 98 -9.14 -10.40 18.85
CA TYR A 98 -8.49 -10.09 20.11
C TYR A 98 -8.32 -8.58 20.29
N TYR A 99 -7.92 -8.17 21.49
CA TYR A 99 -7.60 -6.79 21.80
C TYR A 99 -6.08 -6.54 21.75
N THR A 100 -5.66 -5.41 21.17
CA THR A 100 -4.29 -4.91 21.23
C THR A 100 -4.25 -3.39 21.27
N SER A 101 -3.28 -2.83 22.00
CA SER A 101 -3.05 -1.38 22.05
C SER A 101 -2.60 -0.79 20.71
N SER A 102 -2.00 -1.60 19.84
CA SER A 102 -1.58 -1.18 18.49
C SER A 102 -2.74 -0.82 17.57
N CYS A 103 -3.96 -1.32 17.84
CA CYS A 103 -5.15 -1.09 17.01
C CYS A 103 -6.14 -0.14 17.66
N GLN A 104 -5.65 0.79 18.49
CA GLN A 104 -6.46 1.84 19.08
C GLN A 104 -6.63 3.00 18.08
N ALA A 105 -7.75 3.01 17.35
CA ALA A 105 -8.09 4.09 16.43
C ALA A 105 -8.69 5.33 17.12
N PHE A 106 -9.04 5.23 18.42
CA PHE A 106 -9.72 6.28 19.18
C PHE A 106 -9.18 6.37 20.61
N VAL A 107 -9.26 7.57 21.21
CA VAL A 107 -8.72 7.91 22.54
C VAL A 107 -9.42 7.26 23.73
N ASN A 108 -10.57 6.63 23.52
CA ASN A 108 -11.23 5.81 24.55
C ASN A 108 -11.32 4.35 24.06
N PRO A 109 -10.20 3.63 24.07
CA PRO A 109 -10.18 2.25 23.64
C PRO A 109 -10.87 1.41 24.72
N SER A 110 -12.12 1.01 24.44
CA SER A 110 -12.70 -0.13 25.14
C SER A 110 -11.77 -1.33 24.97
N PHE A 111 -11.67 -2.19 25.99
CA PHE A 111 -10.96 -3.48 25.89
C PHE A 111 -11.70 -4.51 25.01
N THR A 112 -12.74 -4.09 24.30
CA THR A 112 -13.39 -4.88 23.26
C THR A 112 -12.38 -5.25 22.18
N PRO A 113 -12.45 -6.48 21.64
CA PRO A 113 -11.58 -6.91 20.56
C PRO A 113 -11.56 -5.92 19.39
N ASN A 114 -10.36 -5.50 18.99
CA ASN A 114 -10.11 -4.46 17.98
C ASN A 114 -9.10 -4.91 16.91
N ALA A 115 -8.73 -6.19 16.90
CA ALA A 115 -7.82 -6.77 15.94
C ALA A 115 -8.22 -8.20 15.58
N TRP A 116 -7.72 -8.66 14.43
CA TRP A 116 -7.85 -10.01 13.93
C TRP A 116 -6.50 -10.59 13.58
N LEU A 117 -6.35 -11.89 13.82
CA LEU A 117 -5.37 -12.70 13.09
C LEU A 117 -6.06 -13.17 11.81
N LEU A 118 -5.66 -12.62 10.67
CA LEU A 118 -6.17 -13.02 9.37
C LEU A 118 -5.27 -14.08 8.75
N GLN A 119 -5.86 -15.03 8.05
CA GLN A 119 -5.14 -15.98 7.19
C GLN A 119 -5.68 -15.92 5.76
N ARG A 120 -4.79 -15.91 4.77
CA ARG A 120 -5.18 -16.01 3.36
C ARG A 120 -5.66 -17.43 3.05
N ALA A 121 -6.91 -17.55 2.62
CA ALA A 121 -7.56 -18.80 2.27
C ALA A 121 -7.60 -19.07 0.76
N SER A 122 -7.55 -18.02 -0.08
CA SER A 122 -7.56 -18.11 -1.54
C SER A 122 -6.86 -16.92 -2.21
#